data_AF-A0AA96HQK7-F1
#
_entry.id   AF-A0AA96HQK7-F1
#
_cell.length_a   1.000
_cell.length_b   1.000
_cell.length_c   1.000
_cell.angle_alpha   90.00
_cell.angle_beta   90.00
_cell.angle_gamma   90.00
#
_symmetry.space_group_name_H-M   'P 1'
#
loop_
_entity.id
_entity.type
_entity.pdbx_description
1 polymer ?
#
loop_
_entity_poly.entity_id
_entity_poly.type
_entity_poly.pdbx_seq_one_letter_code
_entity_poly.pdbx_strand_id
1 'polypeptide(L)'
;MSDKNTLIESAAELEDIQMQIVELLDSAMAIIRKTDIPQIATRAQSYWCAHIKIALFNNSGYLGRSMCTFEDTIQEIYSQIEKLDAKDDQ
;
A
#
# COMPACT_ATOMS: atom_id res chain seq x y z
N MET A 1 -5.78 25.91 10.74
CA MET A 1 -6.11 25.64 9.32
C MET A 1 -4.96 25.05 8.49
N SER A 2 -3.68 25.07 8.94
CA SER A 2 -2.58 24.47 8.16
C SER A 2 -2.48 22.94 8.33
N ASP A 3 -2.66 22.41 9.54
CA ASP A 3 -2.29 21.02 9.83
C ASP A 3 -3.24 19.98 9.21
N LYS A 4 -4.55 20.27 9.16
CA LYS A 4 -5.55 19.36 8.56
C LYS A 4 -5.34 19.18 7.05
N ASN A 5 -5.15 20.27 6.31
CA ASN A 5 -4.94 20.19 4.86
C ASN A 5 -3.66 19.42 4.54
N THR A 6 -2.58 19.66 5.29
CA THR A 6 -1.34 18.88 5.15
C THR A 6 -1.57 17.38 5.35
N LEU A 7 -2.38 16.98 6.35
CA LEU A 7 -2.71 15.57 6.57
C LEU A 7 -3.51 14.97 5.41
N ILE A 8 -4.48 15.71 4.86
CA ILE A 8 -5.27 15.27 3.71
C ILE A 8 -4.39 15.07 2.48
N GLU A 9 -3.54 16.06 2.16
CA GLU A 9 -2.59 15.98 1.05
C GLU A 9 -1.63 14.80 1.24
N SER A 10 -1.11 14.61 2.46
CA SER A 10 -0.20 13.50 2.77
C SER A 10 -0.87 12.14 2.59
N ALA A 11 -2.11 11.96 3.05
CA ALA A 11 -2.84 10.70 2.88
C ALA A 11 -3.09 10.39 1.41
N ALA A 12 -3.52 11.39 0.62
CA ALA A 12 -3.74 11.24 -0.82
C ALA A 12 -2.46 10.90 -1.58
N GLU A 13 -1.35 11.60 -1.30
CA GLU A 13 -0.05 11.29 -1.93
C GLU A 13 0.43 9.87 -1.58
N LEU A 14 0.19 9.42 -0.35
CA LEU A 14 0.53 8.06 0.08
C LEU A 14 -0.32 7.00 -0.63
N GLU A 15 -1.62 7.23 -0.84
CA GLU A 15 -2.48 6.35 -1.65
C GLU A 15 -2.00 6.26 -3.10
N ASP A 16 -1.63 7.38 -3.71
CA ASP A 16 -1.07 7.41 -5.06
C ASP A 16 0.24 6.61 -5.14
N ILE A 17 1.11 6.76 -4.14
CA ILE A 17 2.35 5.98 -4.06
C ILE A 17 2.05 4.48 -3.89
N GLN A 18 1.10 4.12 -3.01
CA GLN A 18 0.70 2.73 -2.81
C GLN A 18 0.26 2.08 -4.12
N MET A 19 -0.54 2.79 -4.93
CA MET A 19 -0.98 2.32 -6.24
C MET A 19 0.15 2.22 -7.25
N GLN A 20 1.05 3.21 -7.31
CA GLN A 20 2.23 3.16 -8.18
C GLN A 20 3.12 1.96 -7.86
N ILE A 21 3.29 1.61 -6.58
CA ILE A 21 4.05 0.42 -6.21
C ILE A 21 3.39 -0.83 -6.80
N VAL A 22 2.06 -0.97 -6.73
CA VAL A 22 1.34 -2.10 -7.33
C VAL A 22 1.57 -2.19 -8.84
N GLU A 23 1.45 -1.07 -9.56
CA GLU A 23 1.68 -1.02 -11.00
C GLU A 23 3.12 -1.42 -11.37
N LEU A 24 4.11 -1.01 -10.56
CA LEU A 24 5.51 -1.40 -10.73
C LEU A 24 5.73 -2.89 -10.45
N LEU A 25 5.06 -3.47 -9.44
CA LEU A 25 5.11 -4.91 -9.17
C LEU A 25 4.54 -5.71 -10.34
N ASP A 26 3.40 -5.28 -10.87
CA ASP A 26 2.76 -5.95 -12.01
C ASP A 26 3.62 -5.84 -13.27
N SER A 27 4.25 -4.68 -13.50
CA SER A 27 5.22 -4.47 -14.58
C SER A 27 6.45 -5.37 -14.42
N ALA A 28 7.02 -5.47 -13.23
CA ALA A 28 8.14 -6.36 -12.93
C ALA A 28 7.77 -7.83 -13.20
N MET A 29 6.59 -8.27 -12.75
CA MET A 29 6.10 -9.63 -13.01
C MET A 29 5.84 -9.88 -14.50
N ALA A 30 5.37 -8.89 -15.25
CA ALA A 30 5.22 -8.99 -16.70
C ALA A 30 6.57 -9.16 -17.41
N ILE A 31 7.60 -8.42 -16.99
CA ILE A 31 8.97 -8.58 -17.52
C ILE A 31 9.50 -9.98 -17.23
N ILE A 32 9.32 -10.48 -16.01
CA ILE A 32 9.77 -11.82 -15.62
C ILE A 32 9.08 -12.90 -16.46
N ARG A 33 7.77 -12.77 -16.70
CA ARG A 33 7.01 -13.71 -17.54
C ARG A 33 7.50 -13.76 -18.99
N LYS A 34 8.11 -12.68 -19.51
CA LYS A 34 8.72 -12.67 -20.87
C LYS A 34 9.96 -13.56 -21.00
N THR A 35 10.55 -14.00 -19.89
CA THR A 35 11.73 -14.88 -19.92
C THR A 35 11.40 -16.32 -20.32
N ASP A 36 10.13 -16.70 -20.35
CA ASP A 36 9.63 -18.05 -20.66
C ASP A 36 10.21 -19.16 -19.76
N ILE A 37 10.62 -18.81 -18.53
CA ILE A 37 11.06 -19.75 -17.50
C ILE A 37 10.05 -19.70 -16.34
N PRO A 38 9.05 -20.60 -16.32
CA PRO A 38 7.95 -20.55 -15.35
C PRO A 38 8.42 -20.56 -13.89
N GLN A 39 9.49 -21.29 -13.57
CA GLN A 39 9.99 -21.43 -12.21
C GLN A 39 10.50 -20.10 -11.63
N ILE A 40 11.03 -19.20 -12.47
CA ILE A 40 11.46 -17.87 -12.03
C ILE A 40 10.25 -17.02 -11.66
N ALA A 41 9.21 -17.03 -12.50
CA ALA A 41 7.96 -16.31 -12.24
C ALA A 41 7.27 -16.81 -10.97
N THR A 42 7.19 -18.13 -10.77
CA THR A 42 6.61 -18.72 -9.56
C THR A 42 7.37 -18.27 -8.31
N ARG A 43 8.71 -18.35 -8.32
CA ARG A 43 9.51 -17.91 -7.16
C ARG A 43 9.35 -16.42 -6.90
N ALA A 44 9.39 -15.58 -7.93
CA ALA A 44 9.18 -14.14 -7.78
C ALA A 44 7.81 -13.81 -7.16
N GLN A 45 6.76 -14.47 -7.67
CA GLN A 45 5.39 -14.30 -7.18
C GLN A 45 5.23 -14.74 -5.72
N SER A 46 5.77 -15.90 -5.36
CA SER A 46 5.59 -16.49 -4.03
C SER A 46 6.46 -15.88 -2.94
N TYR A 47 7.60 -15.28 -3.28
CA TYR A 47 8.52 -14.70 -2.31
C TYR A 47 8.35 -13.19 -2.21
N TRP A 48 9.09 -12.42 -3.02
CA TRP A 48 9.17 -10.98 -2.82
C TRP A 48 7.88 -10.27 -3.24
N CYS A 49 7.19 -10.70 -4.29
CA CYS A 49 5.97 -10.03 -4.74
C CYS A 49 4.84 -10.18 -3.71
N ALA A 50 4.65 -11.38 -3.18
CA ALA A 50 3.71 -11.65 -2.08
C ALA A 50 4.04 -10.81 -0.83
N HIS A 51 5.30 -10.79 -0.40
CA HIS A 51 5.70 -10.02 0.79
C HIS A 51 5.45 -8.52 0.64
N ILE A 52 5.76 -7.95 -0.52
CA ILE A 52 5.48 -6.52 -0.76
C ILE A 52 3.97 -6.27 -0.75
N LYS A 53 3.16 -7.11 -1.41
CA LYS A 53 1.70 -6.96 -1.39
C LYS A 53 1.10 -7.11 0.03
N ILE A 54 1.63 -8.01 0.86
CA ILE A 54 1.26 -8.15 2.28
C ILE A 54 1.64 -6.91 3.09
N ALA A 55 2.77 -6.26 2.78
CA ALA A 55 3.18 -5.03 3.44
C ALA A 55 2.36 -3.82 3.00
N LEU A 56 1.83 -3.81 1.77
CA LEU A 56 1.02 -2.70 1.27
C LEU A 56 -0.42 -2.74 1.78
N PHE A 57 -1.07 -3.90 1.77
CA PHE A 57 -2.52 -4.02 1.98
C PHE A 57 -2.89 -4.89 3.17
N ASN A 58 -3.95 -4.49 3.86
CA ASN A 58 -4.58 -5.29 4.91
C ASN A 58 -5.22 -6.57 4.36
N ASN A 59 -5.66 -6.54 3.10
CA ASN A 59 -6.13 -7.71 2.37
C ASN A 59 -5.32 -7.93 1.09
N SER A 60 -4.13 -8.49 1.24
CA SER A 60 -3.20 -8.70 0.13
C SER A 60 -3.56 -9.88 -0.79
N GLY A 61 -4.51 -10.73 -0.40
CA GLY A 61 -4.82 -11.99 -1.10
C GLY A 61 -3.78 -13.11 -0.89
N TYR A 62 -2.80 -12.91 0.00
CA TYR A 62 -1.76 -13.89 0.34
C TYR A 62 -1.91 -14.42 1.77
N LEU A 63 -1.30 -15.57 2.03
CA LEU A 63 -1.31 -16.20 3.35
C LEU A 63 -0.27 -15.52 4.25
N GLY A 64 -0.73 -14.86 5.31
CA GLY A 64 0.10 -14.08 6.23
C GLY A 64 -0.34 -12.62 6.29
N ARG A 65 -0.17 -12.00 7.47
CA ARG A 65 -0.54 -10.60 7.73
C ARG A 65 0.72 -9.84 8.17
N SER A 66 0.87 -8.60 7.70
CA SER A 66 1.80 -7.66 8.33
C SER A 66 1.22 -7.13 9.64
N MET A 67 2.05 -6.95 10.66
CA MET A 67 1.63 -6.34 11.94
C MET A 67 1.21 -4.88 11.75
N CYS A 68 1.77 -4.21 10.74
CA CYS A 68 1.41 -2.87 10.29
C CYS A 68 1.64 -2.79 8.78
N THR A 69 0.61 -2.40 8.03
CA THR A 69 0.66 -2.22 6.57
C THR A 69 0.86 -0.76 6.20
N PHE A 70 1.21 -0.50 4.94
CA PHE A 70 1.20 0.85 4.38
C PHE A 70 -0.21 1.46 4.47
N GLU A 71 -1.23 0.65 4.18
CA GLU A 71 -2.64 1.02 4.34
C GLU A 71 -2.98 1.40 5.79
N ASP A 72 -2.49 0.67 6.79
CA ASP A 72 -2.70 1.01 8.21
C ASP A 72 -2.17 2.41 8.55
N THR A 73 -1.03 2.79 7.96
CA THR A 73 -0.44 4.13 8.16
C THR A 73 -1.34 5.22 7.55
N ILE A 74 -1.88 4.99 6.35
CA ILE A 74 -2.82 5.90 5.70
C ILE A 74 -4.10 6.05 6.56
N GLN A 75 -4.64 4.93 7.04
CA GLN A 75 -5.83 4.93 7.90
C GLN A 75 -5.61 5.64 9.24
N GLU A 76 -4.39 5.55 9.79
CA GLU A 76 -4.03 6.32 10.99
C GLU A 76 -4.07 7.82 10.72
N ILE A 77 -3.59 8.28 9.56
CA ILE A 77 -3.67 9.70 9.16
C ILE A 77 -5.13 10.16 9.05
N TYR A 78 -5.99 9.38 8.37
CA TYR A 78 -7.43 9.69 8.30
C TYR A 78 -8.09 9.73 9.67
N SER A 79 -7.72 8.82 10.56
CA SER A 79 -8.21 8.82 11.95
C SER A 79 -7.81 10.09 12.72
N GLN A 80 -6.69 10.74 12.37
CA GLN A 80 -6.33 12.04 12.97
C GLN A 80 -7.15 13.18 12.36
N ILE A 81 -7.43 13.13 11.05
CA ILE A 81 -8.29 14.11 10.37
C ILE A 81 -9.70 14.10 11.00
N GLU A 82 -10.30 12.93 11.19
CA GLU A 82 -11.61 12.79 11.84
C GLU A 82 -11.65 13.36 13.27
N LYS A 83 -10.56 13.19 14.03
CA LYS A 83 -10.44 13.75 15.39
C LYS A 83 -10.32 15.27 15.39
N LEU A 84 -9.77 15.88 14.34
CA LEU A 84 -9.73 17.34 14.20
C LEU A 84 -11.13 17.87 13.89
N ASP A 85 -11.88 17.17 13.04
CA ASP A 85 -13.24 17.57 12.65
C ASP A 85 -14.19 17.53 13.85
N ALA A 86 -14.09 16.50 14.69
CA ALA A 86 -14.87 16.39 15.92
C ALA A 86 -14.55 17.47 16.98
N LYS A 87 -13.40 18.16 16.89
CA LYS A 87 -13.01 19.24 17.81
C LYS A 87 -13.42 20.63 17.33
N ASP A 88 -13.60 20.81 16.02
CA ASP A 88 -14.05 22.09 15.45
C ASP A 88 -15.57 22.31 15.65
N ASP A 89 -16.33 21.23 15.90
CA ASP A 89 -17.77 21.25 16.19
C ASP A 89 -18.12 21.51 17.69
N GLN A 90 -17.13 21.75 18.55
CA GLN A 90 -17.27 21.86 20.02
C GLN A 90 -16.86 23.24 20.55
#